data_AF-S4RZP2-F1
#
_entry.id   AF-S4RZP2-F1
#
_cell.length_a   1.000
_cell.length_b   1.000
_cell.length_c   1.000
_cell.angle_alpha   90.00
_cell.angle_beta   90.00
_cell.angle_gamma   90.00
#
_symmetry.space_group_name_H-M   'P 1'
#
loop_
_entity.id
_entity.type
_entity.pdbx_description
1 polymer ?
#
loop_
_entity_poly.entity_id
_entity_poly.type
_entity_poly.pdbx_seq_one_letter_code
_entity_poly.pdbx_strand_id
1 'polypeptide(L)'
;MEVGHIGTLPVVPAGPVFPGSFKEPRRLYCRSAGHHLQILGDGTVSGTQDENEPHAVLQLQAVRRGVVTIRGLCAERFLAMSTEGHLYGAVR
;
A
#
# COMPACT_ATOMS: atom_id res chain seq x y z
N MET A 1 -31.22 15.12 -27.59
CA MET A 1 -30.45 13.91 -27.27
C MET A 1 -29.25 14.36 -26.47
N GLU A 2 -29.28 14.20 -25.15
CA GLU A 2 -28.11 14.38 -24.29
C GLU A 2 -28.06 13.16 -23.38
N VAL A 3 -27.01 12.36 -23.55
CA VAL A 3 -26.84 11.08 -22.86
C VAL A 3 -26.36 11.41 -21.45
N GLY A 4 -27.17 11.07 -20.44
CA GLY A 4 -26.82 11.24 -19.04
C GLY A 4 -25.58 10.42 -18.68
N HIS A 5 -24.50 11.09 -18.32
CA HIS A 5 -23.31 10.46 -17.75
C HIS A 5 -23.61 10.08 -16.30
N ILE A 6 -23.70 8.78 -16.04
CA ILE A 6 -23.74 8.25 -14.67
C ILE A 6 -22.31 8.34 -14.13
N GLY A 7 -22.00 9.40 -13.39
CA GLY A 7 -20.73 9.50 -12.66
C GLY A 7 -20.77 8.57 -11.46
N THR A 8 -19.89 7.58 -11.39
CA THR A 8 -19.70 6.80 -10.16
C THR A 8 -19.01 7.72 -9.16
N LEU A 9 -19.77 8.19 -8.16
CA LEU A 9 -19.20 8.86 -7.00
C LEU A 9 -18.22 7.91 -6.30
N PRO A 10 -17.10 8.39 -5.74
CA PRO A 10 -16.23 7.55 -4.94
C PRO A 10 -17.05 6.95 -3.80
N VAL A 11 -17.07 5.62 -3.70
CA VAL A 11 -17.81 4.94 -2.64
C VAL A 11 -17.15 5.35 -1.31
N VAL A 12 -17.84 6.16 -0.53
CA VAL A 12 -17.39 6.55 0.80
C VAL A 12 -17.94 5.46 1.72
N PRO A 13 -17.10 4.58 2.31
CA PRO A 13 -17.61 3.54 3.19
C PRO A 13 -18.30 4.18 4.40
N ALA A 14 -19.59 3.87 4.58
CA ALA A 14 -20.50 4.46 5.56
C ALA A 14 -20.32 3.87 6.98
N GLY A 15 -19.08 3.76 7.46
CA GLY A 15 -18.78 3.30 8.81
C GLY A 15 -17.31 3.49 9.16
N PRO A 16 -16.91 3.25 10.42
CA PRO A 16 -15.49 3.17 10.74
C PRO A 16 -14.92 2.02 9.90
N VAL A 17 -13.99 2.34 9.00
CA VAL A 17 -13.16 1.33 8.34
C VAL A 17 -12.23 0.78 9.40
N PHE A 18 -12.76 -0.09 10.26
CA PHE A 18 -11.92 -1.08 10.91
C PHE A 18 -11.29 -1.86 9.75
N PRO A 19 -9.97 -2.09 9.74
CA PRO A 19 -9.36 -2.99 8.75
C PRO A 19 -9.94 -4.39 8.99
N GLY A 20 -11.12 -4.63 8.42
CA GLY A 20 -11.73 -5.92 8.26
C GLY A 20 -10.71 -6.75 7.51
N SER A 21 -10.16 -7.72 8.22
CA SER A 21 -9.08 -8.59 7.82
C SER A 21 -7.82 -7.88 7.27
N PHE A 22 -6.75 -7.92 8.05
CA PHE A 22 -5.37 -7.75 7.58
C PHE A 22 -4.91 -8.89 6.64
N LYS A 23 -5.84 -9.73 6.17
CA LYS A 23 -5.53 -10.91 5.35
C LYS A 23 -5.43 -10.56 3.86
N GLU A 24 -6.14 -9.53 3.41
CA GLU A 24 -6.14 -9.13 2.01
C GLU A 24 -4.89 -8.28 1.67
N PRO A 25 -4.26 -8.54 0.51
CA PRO A 25 -3.24 -7.66 -0.05
C PRO A 25 -3.78 -6.25 -0.30
N ARG A 26 -2.93 -5.25 -0.07
CA ARG A 26 -3.28 -3.82 -0.15
C ARG A 26 -2.20 -3.07 -0.92
N ARG A 27 -2.57 -1.95 -1.53
CA ARG A 27 -1.62 -0.98 -2.10
C ARG A 27 -1.69 0.30 -1.25
N LEU A 28 -0.54 0.88 -0.92
CA LEU A 28 -0.47 2.16 -0.20
C LEU A 28 -0.29 3.29 -1.21
N TYR A 29 -1.35 4.07 -1.42
CA TYR A 29 -1.37 5.18 -2.38
C TYR A 29 -0.99 6.50 -1.70
N CYS A 30 0.01 7.18 -2.26
CA CYS A 30 0.42 8.52 -1.88
C CYS A 30 -0.49 9.54 -2.57
N ARG A 31 -1.42 10.13 -1.82
CA ARG A 31 -2.39 11.11 -2.36
C ARG A 31 -1.75 12.39 -2.89
N SER A 32 -0.60 12.81 -2.36
CA SER A 32 0.06 14.05 -2.77
C SER A 32 0.83 13.93 -4.07
N ALA A 33 1.41 12.76 -4.35
CA ALA A 33 2.30 12.55 -5.49
C ALA A 33 1.73 11.59 -6.55
N GLY A 34 0.63 10.88 -6.24
CA GLY A 34 -0.01 9.96 -7.18
C GLY A 34 0.76 8.67 -7.43
N HIS A 35 1.53 8.21 -6.43
CA HIS A 35 2.33 6.99 -6.52
C HIS A 35 1.87 5.93 -5.53
N HIS A 36 2.00 4.66 -5.90
CA HIS A 36 1.92 3.54 -4.97
C HIS A 36 3.29 3.23 -4.39
N LEU A 37 3.35 3.01 -3.07
CA LEU A 37 4.55 2.52 -2.40
C LEU A 37 4.89 1.12 -2.94
N GLN A 38 6.13 0.93 -3.37
CA GLN A 38 6.67 -0.36 -3.78
C GLN A 38 7.96 -0.71 -3.03
N ILE A 39 8.16 -2.02 -2.85
CA ILE A 39 9.40 -2.58 -2.31
C ILE A 39 9.96 -3.51 -3.38
N LEU A 40 11.12 -3.19 -3.93
CA LEU A 40 11.78 -3.95 -4.98
C LEU A 40 12.55 -5.16 -4.40
N GLY A 41 12.83 -6.13 -5.26
CA GLY A 41 13.52 -7.38 -4.87
C GLY A 41 14.93 -7.20 -4.32
N ASP A 42 15.60 -6.09 -4.66
CA ASP A 42 16.91 -5.68 -4.12
C ASP A 42 16.82 -5.00 -2.74
N GLY A 43 15.62 -4.65 -2.28
CA GLY A 43 15.38 -3.91 -1.04
C GLY A 43 15.21 -2.40 -1.24
N THR A 44 15.27 -1.90 -2.45
CA THR A 44 14.96 -0.49 -2.74
C THR A 44 13.47 -0.21 -2.49
N VAL A 45 13.17 0.91 -1.82
CA VAL A 45 11.81 1.38 -1.57
C VAL A 45 11.58 2.66 -2.37
N SER A 46 10.52 2.68 -3.18
CA SER A 46 10.21 3.82 -4.06
C SER A 46 8.70 3.93 -4.32
N GLY A 47 8.30 4.87 -5.19
CA GLY A 47 6.94 5.00 -5.68
C GLY A 47 6.83 4.54 -7.14
N THR A 48 5.67 4.03 -7.54
CA THR A 48 5.33 3.75 -8.95
C THR A 48 3.97 4.37 -9.32
N GLN A 49 3.81 4.81 -10.56
CA GLN A 49 2.50 5.21 -11.11
C GLN A 49 1.77 4.04 -11.77
N ASP A 50 2.44 2.90 -11.98
CA ASP A 50 1.82 1.71 -12.54
C ASP A 50 0.93 1.04 -11.48
N GLU A 51 -0.38 1.05 -11.73
CA GLU A 51 -1.39 0.45 -10.85
C GLU A 51 -1.29 -1.08 -10.80
N ASN A 52 -0.65 -1.69 -11.80
CA ASN A 52 -0.48 -3.14 -11.92
C ASN A 52 0.89 -3.62 -11.42
N GLU A 53 1.76 -2.73 -10.95
CA GLU A 53 3.10 -3.09 -10.47
C GLU A 53 3.04 -4.14 -9.34
N PRO A 54 3.59 -5.35 -9.53
CA PRO A 54 3.54 -6.41 -8.52
C PRO A 54 4.30 -6.07 -7.23
N HIS A 55 5.37 -5.27 -7.30
CA HIS A 55 6.16 -4.86 -6.13
C HIS A 55 5.42 -3.84 -5.23
N ALA A 56 4.32 -3.26 -5.71
CA ALA A 56 3.45 -2.38 -4.93
C ALA A 56 2.33 -3.14 -4.19
N VAL A 57 2.27 -4.47 -4.30
CA VAL A 57 1.32 -5.31 -3.56
C VAL A 57 1.90 -5.65 -2.18
N LEU A 58 1.24 -5.15 -1.14
CA LEU A 58 1.72 -5.22 0.25
C LEU A 58 0.75 -5.99 1.14
N GLN A 59 1.29 -6.76 2.08
CA GLN A 59 0.53 -7.34 3.17
C GLN A 59 0.75 -6.52 4.44
N LEU A 60 -0.33 -6.06 5.03
CA LEU A 60 -0.33 -5.40 6.33
C LEU A 60 -0.75 -6.43 7.37
N GLN A 61 -0.03 -6.55 8.48
CA GLN A 61 -0.43 -7.42 9.59
C GLN A 61 -0.36 -6.64 10.89
N ALA A 62 -1.47 -6.59 11.65
CA ALA A 62 -1.47 -5.99 12.97
C ALA A 62 -0.64 -6.83 13.95
N VAL A 63 0.28 -6.17 14.63
CA VAL A 63 1.07 -6.75 15.72
C VAL A 63 0.42 -6.44 17.06
N ARG A 64 -0.05 -5.20 17.22
CA ARG A 64 -0.79 -4.71 18.39
C ARG A 64 -1.68 -3.55 17.97
N ARG A 65 -2.49 -3.04 18.90
CA ARG A 65 -3.39 -1.90 18.62
C ARG A 65 -2.59 -0.73 18.06
N GLY A 66 -2.94 -0.30 16.84
CA GLY A 66 -2.31 0.82 16.15
C GLY A 66 -0.93 0.53 15.55
N VAL A 67 -0.44 -0.72 15.57
CA VAL A 67 0.88 -1.07 15.04
C VAL A 67 0.76 -2.23 14.06
N VAL A 68 1.34 -2.04 12.88
CA VAL A 68 1.32 -3.01 11.78
C VAL A 68 2.74 -3.29 11.28
N THR A 69 2.97 -4.49 10.78
CA THR A 69 4.07 -4.77 9.85
C THR A 69 3.58 -4.56 8.42
N ILE A 70 4.47 -4.10 7.55
CA ILE A 70 4.20 -3.94 6.11
C ILE A 70 5.20 -4.83 5.37
N ARG A 71 4.71 -5.80 4.62
CA ARG A 71 5.50 -6.76 3.85
C ARG A 71 5.21 -6.61 2.36
N GLY A 72 6.22 -6.46 1.53
CA GLY A 72 6.08 -6.57 0.08
C GLY A 72 5.97 -8.04 -0.31
N LEU A 73 4.87 -8.43 -0.95
CA LEU A 73 4.61 -9.84 -1.30
C LEU A 73 5.51 -10.33 -2.44
N CYS A 74 5.76 -9.49 -3.44
CA CYS A 74 6.63 -9.88 -4.57
C CYS A 74 8.11 -9.91 -4.15
N ALA A 75 8.55 -8.92 -3.37
CA ALA A 75 9.93 -8.83 -2.90
C ALA A 75 10.23 -9.73 -1.67
N GLU A 76 9.21 -10.26 -1.00
CA GLU A 76 9.32 -11.02 0.24
C GLU A 76 10.10 -10.32 1.37
N ARG A 77 10.05 -8.98 1.37
CA ARG A 77 10.78 -8.08 2.30
C ARG A 77 9.83 -7.25 3.15
N PHE A 78 10.30 -6.82 4.32
CA PHE A 78 9.56 -5.93 5.22
C PHE A 78 10.03 -4.49 5.04
N LEU A 79 9.09 -3.54 5.09
CA LEU A 79 9.43 -2.13 5.14
C LEU A 79 10.14 -1.82 6.47
N ALA A 80 11.33 -1.27 6.36
CA ALA A 80 12.14 -0.81 7.48
C ALA A 80 12.62 0.63 7.22
N MET A 81 13.09 1.29 8.27
CA MET A 81 13.64 2.63 8.20
C MET A 81 14.93 2.68 9.01
N SER A 82 15.97 3.28 8.44
CA SER A 82 17.24 3.46 9.12
C SER A 82 17.14 4.57 10.17
N THR A 83 18.14 4.68 11.04
CA THR A 83 18.25 5.78 12.02
C THR A 83 18.37 7.15 11.36
N GLU A 84 18.80 7.20 10.10
CA GLU A 84 18.91 8.42 9.29
C GLU A 84 17.59 8.76 8.55
N GLY A 85 16.59 7.89 8.63
CA GLY A 85 15.29 8.10 7.98
C GLY A 85 15.18 7.50 6.57
N HIS A 86 16.18 6.73 6.11
CA HIS A 86 16.12 6.07 4.81
C HIS A 86 15.22 4.83 4.88
N LEU A 87 14.25 4.73 3.96
CA LEU A 87 13.40 3.55 3.82
C LEU A 87 14.12 2.45 3.03
N TYR A 88 13.97 1.21 3.47
CA TYR A 88 14.53 0.04 2.79
C TYR A 88 13.72 -1.22 3.06
N GLY A 89 13.91 -2.24 2.23
CA GLY A 89 13.31 -3.56 2.35
C GLY A 89 14.24 -4.54 3.06
N ALA A 90 13.93 -4.86 4.33
CA ALA A 90 14.68 -5.82 5.12
C ALA A 90 14.26 -7.26 4.82
N VAL A 91 15.24 -8.16 4.73
CA VAL A 91 14.99 -9.60 4.86
C VAL A 91 14.67 -9.92 6.33
N ARG A 92 13.84 -10.94 6.54
CA ARG A 92 13.44 -11.39 7.86
C ARG A 92 14.60 -11.91 8.69
#